data_AF-A0A542KPV0-F1
#
_entry.id   AF-A0A542KPV0-F1
#
_cell.length_a   1.000
_cell.length_b   1.000
_cell.length_c   1.000
_cell.angle_alpha   90.00
_cell.angle_beta   90.00
_cell.angle_gamma   90.00
#
_symmetry.space_group_name_H-M   'P 1'
#
loop_
_entity.id
_entity.type
_entity.pdbx_description
1 polymer ?
#
loop_
_entity_poly.entity_id
_entity_poly.type
_entity_poly.pdbx_seq_one_letter_code
_entity_poly.pdbx_strand_id
1 'polypeptide(L)'
;MRILGINALFHDPAAALVVDGRTVAAAEEERFSRRKHGKRPVPFSAWELPELSARWCLEHAGVRPEELDAVTYSYDPKLARPAADMGLDDPWDPMRQDYARRAPEFLAEALPGLDPERVVFVPHHVAHAASAGRAAPHPDSAVLVLDGRGECASHLAGRYDDGKLDTLFTQPLPHSLGLVYEDLTQHLGFLRSSDEYKVMALASYGKPRFLPQLRQYVHATGDGGFRAHGVDWAALAPPRGKNEPWTQDHADLAASTQAVLEEVLFELVHWLHREAGGEALALAGGVALNCVANSKIAARGPYRNVWVQPAAGDAGTALGGALHLAENPEPMSGADLGRGWSDQEIRAWLQEAGVPYEEPSDIAEAVAEELARDGVVAWFQGRSEYGPRALGHRSLLAHPGRAENLERLNRVKGREEFRPVAPMVLAERAHELFSGGPLPSPYMLFVHDVADRWRDRIPAVVHVDGTARIQTVDARQEPLVARMLSSFEERTGLPVVVNTSLNTAGRPMVDDPRDALECFGSAPVDLLAIGPFVVRRGVMFGRA
;
A
#
# COMPACT_ATOMS: atom_id res chain seq x y z
N MET A 1 5.72 10.32 -25.48
CA MET A 1 4.35 10.54 -24.99
C MET A 1 4.35 10.89 -23.51
N ARG A 2 3.61 11.93 -23.11
CA ARG A 2 3.43 12.42 -21.73
C ARG A 2 2.00 12.14 -21.30
N ILE A 3 1.83 11.22 -20.36
CA ILE A 3 0.51 10.71 -19.95
C ILE A 3 0.36 10.89 -18.45
N LEU A 4 -0.63 11.67 -18.05
CA LEU A 4 -1.00 11.84 -16.65
C LEU A 4 -2.17 10.91 -16.33
N GLY A 5 -1.96 9.93 -15.46
CA GLY A 5 -3.03 9.08 -14.98
C GLY A 5 -3.61 9.57 -13.66
N ILE A 6 -4.92 9.41 -13.53
CA ILE A 6 -5.76 9.92 -12.45
C ILE A 6 -6.62 8.79 -11.91
N ASN A 7 -6.51 8.56 -10.60
CA ASN A 7 -7.52 7.85 -9.81
C ASN A 7 -8.28 8.86 -8.97
N ALA A 8 -9.61 8.79 -8.99
CA ALA A 8 -10.41 9.70 -8.19
C ALA A 8 -11.77 9.15 -7.74
N LEU A 9 -12.41 8.21 -8.44
CA LEU A 9 -13.85 8.04 -8.25
C LEU A 9 -14.27 7.56 -6.84
N PHE A 10 -13.55 6.59 -6.27
CA PHE A 10 -13.86 5.99 -4.98
C PHE A 10 -13.03 6.62 -3.85
N HIS A 11 -11.98 5.93 -3.39
CA HIS A 11 -11.02 6.42 -2.39
C HIS A 11 -9.59 6.40 -2.96
N ASP A 12 -8.63 6.79 -2.13
CA ASP A 12 -7.20 6.89 -2.46
C ASP A 12 -6.94 7.65 -3.78
N PRO A 13 -7.48 8.89 -3.93
CA PRO A 13 -7.23 9.68 -5.12
C PRO A 13 -5.73 9.89 -5.29
N ALA A 14 -5.24 9.74 -6.51
CA ALA A 14 -3.82 9.73 -6.82
C ALA A 14 -3.57 10.18 -8.25
N ALA A 15 -2.35 10.65 -8.50
CA ALA A 15 -1.89 10.99 -9.82
C ALA A 15 -0.53 10.32 -10.12
N ALA A 16 -0.30 9.96 -11.37
CA ALA A 16 0.96 9.41 -11.84
C ALA A 16 1.30 9.92 -13.24
N LEU A 17 2.55 10.28 -13.47
CA LEU A 17 3.03 10.78 -14.75
C LEU A 17 4.02 9.80 -15.37
N VAL A 18 3.72 9.38 -16.60
CA VAL A 18 4.60 8.57 -17.45
C VAL A 18 5.05 9.43 -18.62
N VAL A 19 6.36 9.49 -18.86
CA VAL A 19 6.98 10.20 -19.98
C VAL A 19 7.83 9.23 -20.76
N ASP A 20 7.50 9.05 -22.04
CA ASP A 20 8.21 8.19 -22.99
C ASP A 20 8.41 6.75 -22.46
N GLY A 21 7.35 6.18 -21.88
CA GLY A 21 7.35 4.84 -21.29
C GLY A 21 7.94 4.75 -19.88
N ARG A 22 8.56 5.80 -19.37
CA ARG A 22 9.17 5.82 -18.03
C ARG A 22 8.25 6.46 -17.00
N THR A 23 8.05 5.79 -15.86
CA THR A 23 7.37 6.36 -14.69
C THR A 23 8.24 7.46 -14.07
N VAL A 24 7.78 8.71 -14.15
CA VAL A 24 8.53 9.89 -13.65
C VAL A 24 8.12 10.22 -12.22
N ALA A 25 6.82 10.23 -11.95
CA ALA A 25 6.26 10.60 -10.66
C ALA A 25 4.96 9.83 -10.40
N ALA A 26 4.69 9.51 -9.14
CA ALA A 26 3.40 8.99 -8.70
C ALA A 26 3.20 9.33 -7.23
N ALA A 27 2.03 9.86 -6.88
CA ALA A 27 1.75 10.23 -5.51
C ALA A 27 0.26 10.15 -5.18
N GLU A 28 -0.03 9.80 -3.92
CA GLU A 28 -1.38 9.79 -3.36
C GLU A 28 -1.75 11.18 -2.83
N GLU A 29 -2.96 11.65 -3.09
CA GLU A 29 -3.46 12.96 -2.66
C GLU A 29 -3.45 13.12 -1.13
N GLU A 30 -3.56 12.02 -0.38
CA GLU A 30 -3.50 12.04 1.08
C GLU A 30 -2.16 12.58 1.61
N ARG A 31 -1.06 12.40 0.85
CA ARG A 31 0.27 12.89 1.21
C ARG A 31 0.32 14.42 1.22
N PHE A 32 -0.50 15.07 0.39
CA PHE A 32 -0.58 16.53 0.26
C PHE A 32 -1.72 17.13 1.09
N SER A 33 -2.93 16.60 0.95
CA SER A 33 -4.13 17.10 1.63
C SER A 33 -4.13 16.83 3.14
N ARG A 34 -3.28 15.89 3.59
CA ARG A 34 -3.18 15.40 4.97
C ARG A 34 -4.48 14.77 5.50
N ARG A 35 -5.41 14.45 4.59
CA ARG A 35 -6.65 13.69 4.83
C ARG A 35 -6.38 12.24 4.46
N LYS A 36 -6.39 11.33 5.44
CA LYS A 36 -6.15 9.90 5.22
C LYS A 36 -7.17 9.35 4.19
N HIS A 37 -6.69 8.58 3.23
CA HIS A 37 -7.38 8.09 2.03
C HIS A 37 -7.78 9.17 1.02
N GLY A 38 -7.36 10.42 1.22
CA GLY A 38 -7.79 11.62 0.49
C GLY A 38 -9.25 12.00 0.79
N LYS A 39 -10.15 11.03 0.63
CA LYS A 39 -11.59 11.12 0.87
C LYS A 39 -12.17 9.76 1.25
N ARG A 40 -13.42 9.75 1.71
CA ARG A 40 -14.18 8.52 1.94
C ARG A 40 -14.80 8.05 0.61
N PRO A 41 -15.00 6.74 0.39
CA PRO A 41 -15.58 6.20 -0.85
C PRO A 41 -17.10 6.30 -0.86
N VAL A 42 -17.60 7.52 -0.77
CA VAL A 42 -19.03 7.83 -0.72
C VAL A 42 -19.45 8.57 -1.99
N PRO A 43 -20.66 8.35 -2.52
CA PRO A 43 -21.11 8.93 -3.78
C PRO A 43 -20.88 10.45 -3.92
N PHE A 44 -21.02 11.18 -2.81
CA PHE A 44 -20.90 12.64 -2.77
C PHE A 44 -19.47 13.18 -2.72
N SER A 45 -18.45 12.32 -2.54
CA SER A 45 -17.05 12.72 -2.62
C SER A 45 -16.45 12.47 -4.00
N ALA A 46 -17.16 11.79 -4.91
CA ALA A 46 -16.63 11.36 -6.21
C ALA A 46 -16.19 12.52 -7.12
N TRP A 47 -16.66 13.75 -6.89
CA TRP A 47 -16.20 14.95 -7.57
C TRP A 47 -14.81 15.43 -7.13
N GLU A 48 -14.36 15.08 -5.91
CA GLU A 48 -13.05 15.51 -5.38
C GLU A 48 -11.92 14.86 -6.21
N LEU A 49 -11.09 15.67 -6.87
CA LEU A 49 -9.98 15.21 -7.70
C LEU A 49 -8.63 15.25 -6.96
N PRO A 50 -7.61 14.50 -7.41
CA PRO A 50 -6.25 14.56 -6.87
C PRO A 50 -5.48 15.80 -7.37
N GLU A 51 -5.99 17.00 -7.08
CA GLU A 51 -5.47 18.25 -7.64
C GLU A 51 -4.03 18.53 -7.22
N LEU A 52 -3.70 18.30 -5.94
CA LEU A 52 -2.38 18.62 -5.40
C LEU A 52 -1.32 17.66 -5.92
N SER A 53 -1.62 16.36 -5.93
CA SER A 53 -0.70 15.34 -6.45
C SER A 53 -0.55 15.41 -7.97
N ALA A 54 -1.62 15.71 -8.72
CA ALA A 54 -1.54 15.92 -10.17
C ALA A 54 -0.68 17.12 -10.52
N ARG A 55 -0.92 18.27 -9.88
CA ARG A 55 -0.10 19.47 -10.07
C ARG A 55 1.36 19.22 -9.74
N TRP A 56 1.63 18.56 -8.62
CA TRP A 56 3.00 18.22 -8.23
C TRP A 56 3.69 17.31 -9.25
N CYS A 57 3.00 16.29 -9.78
CA CYS A 57 3.59 15.40 -10.81
C CYS A 57 4.03 16.20 -12.05
N LEU A 58 3.21 17.16 -12.49
CA LEU A 58 3.50 18.02 -13.63
C LEU A 58 4.66 18.99 -13.35
N GLU A 59 4.65 19.65 -12.19
CA GLU A 59 5.71 20.55 -11.74
C GLU A 59 7.05 19.82 -11.61
N HIS A 60 7.06 18.63 -11.03
CA HIS A 60 8.25 17.80 -10.87
C HIS A 60 8.91 17.45 -12.21
N ALA A 61 8.11 17.22 -13.24
CA ALA A 61 8.59 16.91 -14.59
C ALA A 61 8.83 18.15 -15.47
N GLY A 62 8.48 19.35 -14.99
CA GLY A 62 8.53 20.57 -15.79
C GLY A 62 7.57 20.55 -17.00
N VAL A 63 6.44 19.86 -16.88
CA VAL A 63 5.43 19.70 -17.95
C VAL A 63 4.24 20.59 -17.64
N ARG A 64 3.78 21.37 -18.61
CA ARG A 64 2.52 22.13 -18.48
C ARG A 64 1.31 21.28 -18.90
N PRO A 65 0.11 21.53 -18.37
CA PRO A 65 -1.09 20.78 -18.76
C PRO A 65 -1.34 20.72 -20.27
N GLU A 66 -1.05 21.79 -21.02
CA GLU A 66 -1.23 21.84 -22.49
C GLU A 66 -0.26 20.92 -23.25
N GLU A 67 0.81 20.45 -22.60
CA GLU A 67 1.86 19.61 -23.19
C GLU A 67 1.61 18.11 -22.98
N LEU A 68 0.55 17.74 -22.25
CA LEU A 68 0.14 16.35 -22.04
C LEU A 68 -0.48 15.77 -23.31
N ASP A 69 0.00 14.61 -23.74
CA ASP A 69 -0.58 13.93 -24.90
C ASP A 69 -1.93 13.29 -24.56
N ALA A 70 -2.09 12.84 -23.30
CA ALA A 70 -3.35 12.30 -22.77
C ALA A 70 -3.42 12.44 -21.24
N VAL A 71 -4.65 12.44 -20.71
CA VAL A 71 -4.93 12.26 -19.28
C VAL A 71 -5.83 11.06 -19.12
N THR A 72 -5.45 10.06 -18.33
CA THR A 72 -6.30 8.87 -18.14
C THR A 72 -7.10 8.97 -16.86
N TYR A 73 -8.39 8.68 -16.91
CA TYR A 73 -9.24 8.53 -15.72
C TYR A 73 -9.58 7.05 -15.52
N SER A 74 -9.20 6.46 -14.38
CA SER A 74 -9.25 5.01 -14.12
C SER A 74 -10.65 4.45 -13.80
N TYR A 75 -11.65 4.90 -14.54
CA TYR A 75 -13.03 4.40 -14.48
C TYR A 75 -13.79 4.78 -15.75
N ASP A 76 -14.46 3.84 -16.42
CA ASP A 76 -15.29 4.16 -17.59
C ASP A 76 -16.80 4.17 -17.25
N PRO A 77 -17.45 5.35 -17.16
CA PRO A 77 -18.87 5.43 -16.84
C PRO A 77 -19.79 4.78 -17.88
N LYS A 78 -19.30 4.45 -19.08
CA LYS A 78 -20.08 3.72 -20.10
C LYS A 78 -20.24 2.24 -19.78
N LEU A 79 -19.35 1.67 -18.96
CA LEU A 79 -19.39 0.26 -18.54
C LEU A 79 -20.19 0.06 -17.24
N ALA A 80 -20.53 1.14 -16.55
CA ALA A 80 -21.28 1.10 -15.30
C ALA A 80 -22.72 0.62 -15.53
N ARG A 81 -23.22 -0.17 -14.58
CA ARG A 81 -24.62 -0.61 -14.51
C ARG A 81 -25.28 0.00 -13.28
N PRO A 82 -26.61 0.16 -13.25
CA PRO A 82 -27.31 0.62 -12.04
C PRO A 82 -26.99 -0.27 -10.83
N ALA A 83 -26.73 0.32 -9.66
CA ALA A 83 -26.40 -0.40 -8.43
C ALA A 83 -27.37 -1.55 -8.10
N ALA A 84 -28.68 -1.32 -8.24
CA ALA A 84 -29.71 -2.33 -7.98
C ALA A 84 -29.58 -3.56 -8.89
N ASP A 85 -29.22 -3.37 -10.16
CA ASP A 85 -29.03 -4.46 -11.13
C ASP A 85 -27.79 -5.32 -10.84
N MET A 86 -26.89 -4.79 -10.00
CA MET A 86 -25.67 -5.44 -9.52
C MET A 86 -25.85 -6.03 -8.11
N GLY A 87 -27.06 -5.97 -7.54
CA GLY A 87 -27.33 -6.42 -6.18
C GLY A 87 -26.72 -5.54 -5.10
N LEU A 88 -26.45 -4.27 -5.40
CA LEU A 88 -25.91 -3.29 -4.45
C LEU A 88 -26.99 -2.30 -4.02
N ASP A 89 -26.99 -1.96 -2.72
CA ASP A 89 -27.83 -0.89 -2.16
C ASP A 89 -27.04 0.43 -2.12
N ASP A 90 -27.12 1.19 -3.23
CA ASP A 90 -26.52 2.52 -3.32
C ASP A 90 -27.46 3.49 -4.05
N PRO A 91 -28.40 4.14 -3.32
CA PRO A 91 -29.39 5.02 -3.93
C PRO A 91 -28.79 6.28 -4.56
N TRP A 92 -27.52 6.59 -4.27
CA TRP A 92 -26.83 7.78 -4.77
C TRP A 92 -25.85 7.46 -5.90
N ASP A 93 -25.79 6.21 -6.36
CA ASP A 93 -24.95 5.83 -7.48
C ASP A 93 -25.18 6.69 -8.74
N PRO A 94 -26.42 7.08 -9.14
CA PRO A 94 -26.61 7.97 -10.29
C PRO A 94 -25.83 9.28 -10.21
N MET A 95 -25.67 9.84 -9.00
CA MET A 95 -24.87 11.05 -8.76
C MET A 95 -23.37 10.76 -8.91
N ARG A 96 -22.87 9.65 -8.36
CA ARG A 96 -21.49 9.20 -8.57
C ARG A 96 -21.19 9.07 -10.07
N GLN A 97 -22.09 8.45 -10.82
CA GLN A 97 -21.94 8.26 -12.26
C GLN A 97 -21.98 9.60 -13.03
N ASP A 98 -22.74 10.59 -12.54
CA ASP A 98 -22.73 11.93 -13.13
C ASP A 98 -21.37 12.62 -12.94
N TYR A 99 -20.79 12.53 -11.74
CA TYR A 99 -19.45 13.06 -11.48
C TYR A 99 -18.38 12.35 -12.33
N ALA A 100 -18.47 11.03 -12.51
CA ALA A 100 -17.56 10.30 -13.39
C ALA A 100 -17.62 10.79 -14.85
N ARG A 101 -18.84 10.98 -15.39
CA ARG A 101 -19.02 11.49 -16.76
C ARG A 101 -18.47 12.89 -16.95
N ARG A 102 -18.52 13.72 -15.91
CA ARG A 102 -18.06 15.12 -15.91
C ARG A 102 -16.62 15.30 -15.41
N ALA A 103 -15.91 14.20 -15.17
CA ALA A 103 -14.52 14.23 -14.72
C ALA A 103 -13.60 15.02 -15.67
N PRO A 104 -13.76 14.97 -17.02
CA PRO A 104 -12.93 15.77 -17.92
C PRO A 104 -13.02 17.27 -17.67
N GLU A 105 -14.22 17.81 -17.45
CA GLU A 105 -14.40 19.24 -17.17
C GLU A 105 -13.84 19.62 -15.79
N PHE A 106 -14.01 18.75 -14.79
CA PHE A 106 -13.44 18.99 -13.46
C PHE A 106 -11.91 18.98 -13.50
N LEU A 107 -11.30 18.10 -14.29
CA LEU A 107 -9.85 18.05 -14.48
C LEU A 107 -9.32 19.29 -15.20
N ALA A 108 -10.04 19.79 -16.20
CA ALA A 108 -9.67 21.02 -16.92
C ALA A 108 -9.71 22.26 -16.01
N GLU A 109 -10.63 22.30 -15.05
CA GLU A 109 -10.67 23.35 -14.01
C GLU A 109 -9.51 23.20 -13.01
N ALA A 110 -9.24 21.96 -12.54
CA ALA A 110 -8.17 21.67 -11.59
C ALA A 110 -6.76 21.91 -12.16
N LEU A 111 -6.59 21.69 -13.47
CA LEU A 111 -5.35 21.83 -14.23
C LEU A 111 -5.55 22.82 -15.38
N PRO A 112 -5.51 24.14 -15.11
CA PRO A 112 -5.74 25.16 -16.13
C PRO A 112 -4.82 24.96 -17.34
N GLY A 113 -5.43 24.89 -18.53
CA GLY A 113 -4.73 24.59 -19.79
C GLY A 113 -4.92 23.17 -20.30
N LEU A 114 -5.41 22.24 -19.48
CA LEU A 114 -5.78 20.91 -19.94
C LEU A 114 -7.00 21.01 -20.87
N ASP A 115 -6.87 20.42 -22.06
CA ASP A 115 -7.99 20.18 -22.97
C ASP A 115 -8.79 18.96 -22.48
N PRO A 116 -10.08 19.11 -22.10
CA PRO A 116 -10.90 18.00 -21.62
C PRO A 116 -11.06 16.87 -22.65
N GLU A 117 -10.91 17.15 -23.95
CA GLU A 117 -10.96 16.12 -25.00
C GLU A 117 -9.74 15.18 -24.98
N ARG A 118 -8.67 15.54 -24.24
CA ARG A 118 -7.51 14.65 -24.01
C ARG A 118 -7.73 13.66 -22.88
N VAL A 119 -8.87 13.72 -22.20
CA VAL A 119 -9.19 12.79 -21.11
C VAL A 119 -9.73 11.48 -21.69
N VAL A 120 -9.03 10.39 -21.38
CA VAL A 120 -9.36 9.04 -21.83
C VAL A 120 -9.79 8.22 -20.62
N PHE A 121 -11.01 7.69 -20.65
CA PHE A 121 -11.47 6.75 -19.64
C PHE A 121 -10.82 5.38 -19.86
N VAL A 122 -10.23 4.81 -18.81
CA VAL A 122 -9.65 3.48 -18.79
C VAL A 122 -10.47 2.61 -17.83
N PRO A 123 -10.95 1.43 -18.25
CA PRO A 123 -11.71 0.55 -17.37
C PRO A 123 -10.93 0.25 -16.09
N HIS A 124 -11.60 0.30 -14.94
CA HIS A 124 -10.96 0.31 -13.63
C HIS A 124 -10.03 -0.89 -13.40
N HIS A 125 -10.52 -2.11 -13.67
CA HIS A 125 -9.67 -3.31 -13.51
C HIS A 125 -8.62 -3.46 -14.60
N VAL A 126 -8.78 -2.81 -15.77
CA VAL A 126 -7.70 -2.73 -16.78
C VAL A 126 -6.58 -1.83 -16.27
N ALA A 127 -6.93 -0.71 -15.63
CA ALA A 127 -5.96 0.16 -14.97
C ALA A 127 -5.22 -0.60 -13.86
N HIS A 128 -5.91 -1.33 -12.98
CA HIS A 128 -5.25 -2.23 -12.01
C HIS A 128 -4.34 -3.26 -12.69
N ALA A 129 -4.81 -3.91 -13.75
CA ALA A 129 -4.02 -4.91 -14.46
C ALA A 129 -2.75 -4.29 -15.05
N ALA A 130 -2.83 -3.10 -15.64
CA ALA A 130 -1.68 -2.37 -16.18
C ALA A 130 -0.73 -1.88 -15.08
N SER A 131 -1.25 -1.46 -13.92
CA SER A 131 -0.42 -1.03 -12.78
C SER A 131 0.46 -2.17 -12.27
N ALA A 132 0.08 -3.43 -12.50
CA ALA A 132 0.93 -4.56 -12.19
C ALA A 132 1.64 -5.17 -13.40
N GLY A 133 0.91 -5.71 -14.37
CA GLY A 133 1.50 -6.43 -15.50
C GLY A 133 2.48 -5.60 -16.34
N ARG A 134 2.25 -4.29 -16.51
CA ARG A 134 3.16 -3.40 -17.24
C ARG A 134 4.27 -2.80 -16.37
N ALA A 135 4.08 -2.74 -15.05
CA ALA A 135 5.06 -2.21 -14.11
C ALA A 135 6.01 -3.29 -13.56
N ALA A 136 5.60 -4.56 -13.62
CA ALA A 136 6.37 -5.69 -13.14
C ALA A 136 7.64 -5.91 -13.98
N PRO A 137 8.69 -6.52 -13.41
CA PRO A 137 9.91 -6.87 -14.13
C PRO A 137 9.73 -8.02 -15.14
N HIS A 138 8.52 -8.53 -15.30
CA HIS A 138 8.16 -9.63 -16.21
C HIS A 138 7.12 -9.13 -17.23
N PRO A 139 7.55 -8.67 -18.42
CA PRO A 139 6.65 -8.10 -19.43
C PRO A 139 5.53 -9.06 -19.85
N ASP A 140 5.86 -10.34 -20.01
CA ASP A 140 4.88 -11.40 -20.24
C ASP A 140 4.53 -12.06 -18.91
N SER A 141 3.33 -11.79 -18.40
CA SER A 141 2.86 -12.30 -17.13
C SER A 141 1.37 -12.56 -17.13
N ALA A 142 0.96 -13.57 -16.38
CA ALA A 142 -0.43 -13.66 -15.95
C ALA A 142 -0.71 -12.50 -14.98
N VAL A 143 -1.92 -11.94 -15.03
CA VAL A 143 -2.34 -10.84 -14.16
C VAL A 143 -3.65 -11.19 -13.48
N LEU A 144 -3.68 -10.95 -12.16
CA LEU A 144 -4.85 -11.20 -11.32
C LEU A 144 -5.15 -9.95 -10.49
N VAL A 145 -6.25 -9.29 -10.81
CA VAL A 145 -6.76 -8.11 -10.11
C VAL A 145 -7.85 -8.56 -9.15
N LEU A 146 -7.70 -8.27 -7.86
CA LEU A 146 -8.66 -8.66 -6.82
C LEU A 146 -9.03 -7.44 -5.99
N ASP A 147 -10.25 -6.96 -6.17
CA ASP A 147 -10.64 -5.64 -5.69
C ASP A 147 -11.98 -5.62 -4.97
N GLY A 148 -12.32 -4.47 -4.38
CA GLY A 148 -13.65 -4.21 -3.85
C GLY A 148 -14.69 -4.15 -4.96
N ARG A 149 -14.57 -3.13 -5.83
CA ARG A 149 -15.43 -2.96 -7.00
C ARG A 149 -14.81 -2.02 -8.04
N GLY A 150 -15.11 -2.28 -9.30
CA GLY A 150 -14.98 -1.30 -10.39
C GLY A 150 -16.36 -0.77 -10.82
N GLU A 151 -16.55 -0.69 -12.13
CA GLU A 151 -17.80 -0.26 -12.76
C GLU A 151 -18.94 -1.24 -12.49
N CYS A 152 -18.73 -2.51 -12.83
CA CYS A 152 -19.72 -3.59 -12.68
C CYS A 152 -19.12 -4.95 -12.27
N ALA A 153 -17.82 -4.97 -11.94
CA ALA A 153 -17.07 -6.16 -11.58
C ALA A 153 -16.30 -5.97 -10.26
N SER A 154 -15.64 -7.02 -9.78
CA SER A 154 -14.77 -7.00 -8.58
C SER A 154 -13.41 -7.68 -8.78
N HIS A 155 -13.21 -8.32 -9.93
CA HIS A 155 -12.03 -9.11 -10.22
C HIS A 155 -11.82 -9.22 -11.75
N LEU A 156 -10.56 -9.19 -12.17
CA LEU A 156 -10.12 -9.46 -13.55
C LEU A 156 -8.97 -10.47 -13.51
N ALA A 157 -9.06 -11.51 -14.34
CA ALA A 157 -7.97 -12.45 -14.60
C ALA A 157 -7.63 -12.40 -16.09
N GLY A 158 -6.34 -12.31 -16.39
CA GLY A 158 -5.88 -12.19 -17.76
C GLY A 158 -4.39 -12.46 -17.92
N ARG A 159 -3.87 -12.15 -19.10
CA ARG A 159 -2.46 -12.29 -19.43
C ARG A 159 -1.99 -11.08 -20.22
N TYR A 160 -0.80 -10.59 -19.89
CA TYR A 160 -0.04 -9.72 -20.78
C TYR A 160 0.86 -10.56 -21.68
N ASP A 161 0.76 -10.32 -22.98
CA ASP A 161 1.64 -10.88 -24.02
C ASP A 161 2.01 -9.76 -25.00
N ASP A 162 3.30 -9.45 -25.13
CA ASP A 162 3.79 -8.34 -25.96
C ASP A 162 3.06 -7.02 -25.63
N GLY A 163 2.84 -6.79 -24.34
CA GLY A 163 2.11 -5.64 -23.81
C GLY A 163 0.58 -5.68 -23.99
N LYS A 164 0.01 -6.60 -24.75
CA LYS A 164 -1.45 -6.66 -24.92
C LYS A 164 -2.08 -7.45 -23.78
N LEU A 165 -3.12 -6.87 -23.17
CA LEU A 165 -3.93 -7.58 -22.18
C LEU A 165 -4.96 -8.44 -22.89
N ASP A 166 -4.87 -9.76 -22.70
CA ASP A 166 -5.96 -10.69 -22.98
C ASP A 166 -6.72 -10.99 -21.69
N THR A 167 -7.99 -10.57 -21.63
CA THR A 167 -8.84 -10.76 -20.46
C THR A 167 -9.57 -12.10 -20.57
N LEU A 168 -9.23 -13.02 -19.68
CA LEU A 168 -9.77 -14.38 -19.66
C LEU A 168 -11.05 -14.47 -18.84
N PHE A 169 -11.12 -13.73 -17.73
CA PHE A 169 -12.31 -13.71 -16.87
C PHE A 169 -12.51 -12.38 -16.16
N THR A 170 -13.76 -12.05 -15.88
CA THR A 170 -14.15 -10.90 -15.06
C THR A 170 -15.30 -11.30 -14.16
N GLN A 171 -15.16 -11.08 -12.85
CA GLN A 171 -16.20 -11.43 -11.88
C GLN A 171 -17.26 -10.32 -11.81
N PRO A 172 -18.53 -10.56 -12.20
CA PRO A 172 -19.59 -9.59 -11.99
C PRO A 172 -19.95 -9.44 -10.51
N LEU A 173 -20.33 -8.22 -10.13
CA LEU A 173 -21.02 -7.95 -8.86
C LEU A 173 -22.38 -8.68 -8.80
N PRO A 174 -22.86 -9.08 -7.60
CA PRO A 174 -22.44 -8.63 -6.26
C PRO A 174 -21.30 -9.45 -5.64
N HIS A 175 -20.79 -10.47 -6.32
CA HIS A 175 -19.73 -11.30 -5.74
C HIS A 175 -18.41 -10.52 -5.69
N SER A 176 -17.90 -10.26 -4.49
CA SER A 176 -16.63 -9.57 -4.28
C SER A 176 -15.93 -10.05 -3.02
N LEU A 177 -14.70 -10.56 -3.17
CA LEU A 177 -13.85 -10.91 -2.03
C LEU A 177 -13.45 -9.67 -1.23
N GLY A 178 -13.21 -8.55 -1.91
CA GLY A 178 -12.93 -7.26 -1.26
C GLY A 178 -14.10 -6.79 -0.40
N LEU A 179 -15.32 -6.75 -0.94
CA LEU A 179 -16.50 -6.31 -0.19
C LEU A 179 -16.83 -7.25 0.98
N VAL A 180 -16.66 -8.57 0.84
CA VAL A 180 -16.82 -9.51 1.96
C VAL A 180 -15.84 -9.19 3.09
N TYR A 181 -14.59 -8.88 2.77
CA TYR A 181 -13.57 -8.54 3.76
C TYR A 181 -13.83 -7.18 4.43
N GLU A 182 -14.30 -6.20 3.65
CA GLU A 182 -14.76 -4.90 4.15
C GLU A 182 -15.98 -5.01 5.07
N ASP A 183 -16.96 -5.83 4.71
CA ASP A 183 -18.18 -6.02 5.49
C ASP A 183 -17.84 -6.67 6.84
N LEU A 184 -16.92 -7.64 6.87
CA LEU A 184 -16.38 -8.18 8.13
C LEU A 184 -15.63 -7.09 8.92
N THR A 185 -14.84 -6.26 8.24
CA THR A 185 -14.09 -5.16 8.88
C THR A 185 -15.06 -4.23 9.63
N GLN A 186 -16.19 -3.89 9.02
CA GLN A 186 -17.26 -3.12 9.67
C GLN A 186 -17.94 -3.89 10.81
N HIS A 187 -18.26 -5.17 10.62
CA HIS A 187 -18.87 -6.04 11.65
C HIS A 187 -18.00 -6.13 12.91
N LEU A 188 -16.68 -6.15 12.73
CA LEU A 188 -15.69 -6.12 13.79
C LEU A 188 -15.39 -4.70 14.30
N GLY A 189 -16.26 -3.72 14.04
CA GLY A 189 -16.15 -2.37 14.60
C GLY A 189 -14.98 -1.54 14.07
N PHE A 190 -14.33 -1.98 12.99
CA PHE A 190 -13.27 -1.24 12.32
C PHE A 190 -13.81 -0.40 11.17
N LEU A 191 -12.98 0.51 10.65
CA LEU A 191 -13.38 1.39 9.56
C LEU A 191 -13.26 0.67 8.21
N ARG A 192 -14.41 0.40 7.57
CA ARG A 192 -14.51 -0.08 6.19
C ARG A 192 -13.70 0.77 5.20
N SER A 193 -13.10 0.13 4.20
CA SER A 193 -12.24 0.71 3.17
C SER A 193 -11.12 1.55 3.81
N SER A 194 -10.47 1.00 4.83
CA SER A 194 -9.35 1.63 5.56
C SER A 194 -8.62 0.63 6.44
N ASP A 195 -9.35 -0.14 7.26
CA ASP A 195 -8.80 -0.91 8.39
C ASP A 195 -8.80 -2.43 8.16
N GLU A 196 -8.94 -2.90 6.93
CA GLU A 196 -8.94 -4.33 6.57
C GLU A 196 -7.66 -5.03 7.06
N TYR A 197 -6.52 -4.34 7.02
CA TYR A 197 -5.26 -4.88 7.56
C TYR A 197 -5.35 -5.24 9.07
N LYS A 198 -6.29 -4.67 9.84
CA LYS A 198 -6.53 -5.01 11.25
C LYS A 198 -7.19 -6.38 11.36
N VAL A 199 -8.12 -6.69 10.46
CA VAL A 199 -8.73 -8.02 10.37
C VAL A 199 -7.67 -9.06 10.03
N MET A 200 -6.78 -8.74 9.08
CA MET A 200 -5.64 -9.61 8.73
C MET A 200 -4.72 -9.85 9.92
N ALA A 201 -4.43 -8.83 10.72
CA ALA A 201 -3.61 -8.99 11.94
C ALA A 201 -4.37 -9.75 13.04
N LEU A 202 -5.67 -9.49 13.23
CA LEU A 202 -6.49 -10.18 14.23
C LEU A 202 -6.62 -11.68 13.92
N ALA A 203 -6.62 -12.05 12.64
CA ALA A 203 -6.67 -13.45 12.19
C ALA A 203 -5.54 -14.33 12.77
N SER A 204 -4.35 -13.77 13.06
CA SER A 204 -3.25 -14.55 13.65
C SER A 204 -3.48 -14.96 15.11
N TYR A 205 -4.51 -14.41 15.77
CA TYR A 205 -4.90 -14.74 17.15
C TYR A 205 -6.08 -15.73 17.21
N GLY A 206 -6.63 -16.10 16.05
CA GLY A 206 -7.82 -16.95 15.94
C GLY A 206 -7.53 -18.37 15.48
N LYS A 207 -8.56 -19.20 15.54
CA LYS A 207 -8.65 -20.49 14.84
C LYS A 207 -9.79 -20.43 13.81
N PRO A 208 -9.66 -21.03 12.63
CA PRO A 208 -10.66 -20.94 11.55
C PRO A 208 -11.91 -21.82 11.83
N ARG A 209 -12.56 -21.62 12.98
CA ARG A 209 -13.69 -22.43 13.48
C ARG A 209 -14.95 -22.28 12.63
N PHE A 210 -15.15 -21.12 11.99
CA PHE A 210 -16.33 -20.80 11.17
C PHE A 210 -16.12 -21.08 9.67
N LEU A 211 -14.96 -21.63 9.29
CA LEU A 211 -14.63 -21.90 7.89
C LEU A 211 -15.68 -22.77 7.16
N PRO A 212 -16.23 -23.86 7.76
CA PRO A 212 -17.27 -24.65 7.09
C PRO A 212 -18.53 -23.85 6.74
N GLN A 213 -18.94 -22.92 7.59
CA GLN A 213 -20.09 -22.04 7.38
C GLN A 213 -19.77 -21.00 6.31
N LEU A 214 -18.60 -20.38 6.36
CA LEU A 214 -18.19 -19.37 5.37
C LEU A 214 -18.07 -19.94 3.96
N ARG A 215 -17.64 -21.20 3.78
CA ARG A 215 -17.60 -21.86 2.48
C ARG A 215 -18.96 -21.93 1.76
N GLN A 216 -20.07 -21.84 2.50
CA GLN A 216 -21.41 -21.80 1.91
C GLN A 216 -21.66 -20.49 1.13
N TYR A 217 -21.00 -19.41 1.54
CA TYR A 217 -21.15 -18.06 0.98
C TYR A 217 -19.96 -17.64 0.11
N VAL A 218 -18.77 -18.16 0.43
CA VAL A 218 -17.49 -17.78 -0.18
C VAL A 218 -16.78 -19.03 -0.71
N HIS A 219 -16.76 -19.23 -2.02
CA HIS A 219 -16.07 -20.34 -2.68
C HIS A 219 -15.83 -20.04 -4.16
N ALA A 220 -14.77 -20.60 -4.74
CA ALA A 220 -14.51 -20.53 -6.17
C ALA A 220 -15.51 -21.40 -6.95
N THR A 221 -15.79 -21.03 -8.20
CA THR A 221 -16.69 -21.78 -9.10
C THR A 221 -15.93 -22.73 -10.03
N GLY A 222 -14.59 -22.69 -10.01
CA GLY A 222 -13.71 -23.58 -10.78
C GLY A 222 -13.44 -23.15 -12.23
N ASP A 223 -14.12 -22.11 -12.70
CA ASP A 223 -14.08 -21.54 -14.05
C ASP A 223 -13.48 -20.12 -14.09
N GLY A 224 -12.71 -19.76 -13.05
CA GLY A 224 -12.13 -18.43 -12.86
C GLY A 224 -13.01 -17.47 -12.07
N GLY A 225 -14.24 -17.86 -11.75
CA GLY A 225 -15.15 -17.10 -10.90
C GLY A 225 -15.20 -17.55 -9.44
N PHE A 226 -16.01 -16.85 -8.67
CA PHE A 226 -16.34 -17.18 -7.29
C PHE A 226 -17.73 -16.67 -6.88
N ARG A 227 -18.28 -17.29 -5.83
CA ARG A 227 -19.34 -16.70 -5.01
C ARG A 227 -18.70 -16.07 -3.79
N ALA A 228 -19.06 -14.84 -3.49
CA ALA A 228 -18.62 -14.12 -2.29
C ALA A 228 -19.58 -12.97 -1.97
N HIS A 229 -20.72 -13.28 -1.36
CA HIS A 229 -21.72 -12.29 -0.95
C HIS A 229 -22.67 -12.84 0.10
N GLY A 230 -23.39 -11.97 0.81
CA GLY A 230 -24.53 -12.35 1.64
C GLY A 230 -24.21 -13.12 2.92
N VAL A 231 -23.00 -12.97 3.46
CA VAL A 231 -22.61 -13.60 4.73
C VAL A 231 -23.42 -12.98 5.88
N ASP A 232 -24.14 -13.83 6.64
CA ASP A 232 -24.77 -13.41 7.89
C ASP A 232 -23.73 -13.43 9.04
N TRP A 233 -23.00 -12.33 9.17
CA TRP A 233 -21.94 -12.20 10.18
C TRP A 233 -22.47 -12.34 11.61
N ALA A 234 -23.67 -11.82 11.88
CA ALA A 234 -24.29 -11.84 13.21
C ALA A 234 -24.68 -13.26 13.66
N ALA A 235 -24.98 -14.15 12.71
CA ALA A 235 -25.20 -15.57 13.00
C ALA A 235 -23.91 -16.32 13.36
N LEU A 236 -22.74 -15.82 12.97
CA LEU A 236 -21.44 -16.44 13.25
C LEU A 236 -20.83 -15.92 14.56
N ALA A 237 -20.76 -14.60 14.73
CA ALA A 237 -20.31 -13.95 15.96
C ALA A 237 -21.03 -12.61 16.18
N PRO A 238 -21.25 -12.18 17.43
CA PRO A 238 -21.80 -10.86 17.70
C PRO A 238 -21.00 -9.73 17.03
N PRO A 239 -21.63 -8.63 16.60
CA PRO A 239 -20.90 -7.46 16.14
C PRO A 239 -20.09 -6.84 17.27
N ARG A 240 -18.92 -6.29 16.96
CA ARG A 240 -18.08 -5.55 17.93
C ARG A 240 -18.30 -4.06 17.81
N GLY A 241 -18.56 -3.37 18.92
CA GLY A 241 -18.54 -1.91 18.95
C GLY A 241 -17.12 -1.35 18.75
N LYS A 242 -17.00 -0.16 18.13
CA LYS A 242 -15.69 0.45 17.78
C LYS A 242 -14.67 0.46 18.93
N ASN A 243 -15.13 0.77 20.15
CA ASN A 243 -14.28 0.91 21.34
C ASN A 243 -14.35 -0.28 22.29
N GLU A 244 -14.99 -1.39 21.89
CA GLU A 244 -15.10 -2.59 22.71
C GLU A 244 -13.89 -3.50 22.51
N PRO A 245 -13.40 -4.20 23.56
CA PRO A 245 -12.38 -5.21 23.38
C PRO A 245 -12.87 -6.31 22.42
N TRP A 246 -11.97 -6.85 21.62
CA TRP A 246 -12.29 -8.02 20.81
C TRP A 246 -12.33 -9.29 21.69
N THR A 247 -12.96 -10.35 21.19
CA THR A 247 -13.13 -11.63 21.89
C THR A 247 -12.54 -12.76 21.03
N GLN A 248 -12.35 -13.95 21.60
CA GLN A 248 -11.87 -15.08 20.81
C GLN A 248 -12.78 -15.39 19.62
N ASP A 249 -14.10 -15.19 19.74
CA ASP A 249 -15.04 -15.39 18.61
C ASP A 249 -14.76 -14.40 17.47
N HIS A 250 -14.41 -13.14 17.78
CA HIS A 250 -13.99 -12.16 16.77
C HIS A 250 -12.69 -12.58 16.07
N ALA A 251 -11.71 -13.08 16.83
CA ALA A 251 -10.46 -13.57 16.27
C ALA A 251 -10.65 -14.82 15.42
N ASP A 252 -11.46 -15.78 15.88
CA ASP A 252 -11.81 -16.99 15.14
C ASP A 252 -12.58 -16.66 13.86
N LEU A 253 -13.45 -15.65 13.88
CA LEU A 253 -14.15 -15.16 12.69
C LEU A 253 -13.18 -14.54 11.68
N ALA A 254 -12.26 -13.67 12.15
CA ALA A 254 -11.21 -13.10 11.30
C ALA A 254 -10.32 -14.20 10.69
N ALA A 255 -9.90 -15.19 11.48
CA ALA A 255 -9.12 -16.33 11.01
C ALA A 255 -9.87 -17.19 9.99
N SER A 256 -11.18 -17.40 10.20
CA SER A 256 -12.01 -18.17 9.27
C SER A 256 -12.20 -17.45 7.93
N THR A 257 -12.40 -16.13 7.95
CA THR A 257 -12.52 -15.31 6.74
C THR A 257 -11.20 -15.19 5.99
N GLN A 258 -10.08 -15.04 6.71
CA GLN A 258 -8.75 -15.08 6.10
C GLN A 258 -8.50 -16.45 5.42
N ALA A 259 -8.86 -17.55 6.07
CA ALA A 259 -8.68 -18.89 5.51
C ALA A 259 -9.54 -19.12 4.24
N VAL A 260 -10.83 -18.73 4.25
CA VAL A 260 -11.68 -18.92 3.06
C VAL A 260 -11.26 -18.02 1.91
N LEU A 261 -10.78 -16.79 2.19
CA LEU A 261 -10.20 -15.91 1.19
C LEU A 261 -9.01 -16.60 0.51
N GLU A 262 -8.08 -17.12 1.30
CA GLU A 262 -6.90 -17.82 0.78
C GLU A 262 -7.27 -19.04 -0.07
N GLU A 263 -8.25 -19.85 0.34
CA GLU A 263 -8.73 -21.00 -0.45
C GLU A 263 -9.21 -20.58 -1.83
N VAL A 264 -10.07 -19.55 -1.91
CA VAL A 264 -10.57 -19.03 -3.19
C VAL A 264 -9.41 -18.48 -4.03
N LEU A 265 -8.51 -17.69 -3.44
CA LEU A 265 -7.37 -17.13 -4.15
C LEU A 265 -6.45 -18.22 -4.73
N PHE A 266 -6.22 -19.29 -3.99
CA PHE A 266 -5.46 -20.43 -4.49
C PHE A 266 -6.11 -21.08 -5.70
N GLU A 267 -7.42 -21.30 -5.66
CA GLU A 267 -8.15 -21.89 -6.78
C GLU A 267 -8.13 -20.97 -8.02
N LEU A 268 -8.31 -19.66 -7.84
CA LEU A 268 -8.21 -18.67 -8.92
C LEU A 268 -6.82 -18.65 -9.55
N VAL A 269 -5.76 -18.65 -8.75
CA VAL A 269 -4.37 -18.67 -9.25
C VAL A 269 -4.09 -19.96 -10.03
N HIS A 270 -4.55 -21.11 -9.55
CA HIS A 270 -4.38 -22.38 -10.26
C HIS A 270 -5.18 -22.44 -11.54
N TRP A 271 -6.41 -21.92 -11.53
CA TRP A 271 -7.21 -21.78 -12.75
C TRP A 271 -6.50 -20.89 -13.76
N LEU A 272 -6.06 -19.69 -13.34
CA LEU A 272 -5.39 -18.75 -14.22
C LEU A 272 -4.11 -19.33 -14.82
N HIS A 273 -3.32 -20.08 -14.04
CA HIS A 273 -2.13 -20.74 -14.58
C HIS A 273 -2.45 -21.79 -15.64
N ARG A 274 -3.58 -22.52 -15.52
CA ARG A 274 -3.99 -23.47 -16.57
C ARG A 274 -4.38 -22.76 -17.87
N GLU A 275 -5.07 -21.63 -17.77
CA GLU A 275 -5.59 -20.90 -18.94
C GLU A 275 -4.53 -19.98 -19.57
N ALA A 276 -3.77 -19.25 -18.76
CA ALA A 276 -2.77 -18.28 -19.22
C ALA A 276 -1.35 -18.85 -19.35
N GLY A 277 -1.00 -19.89 -18.61
CA GLY A 277 0.37 -20.42 -18.53
C GLY A 277 1.41 -19.38 -18.07
N GLY A 278 2.68 -19.64 -18.40
CA GLY A 278 3.81 -18.75 -18.07
C GLY A 278 4.41 -18.97 -16.68
N GLU A 279 5.50 -18.26 -16.38
CA GLU A 279 6.23 -18.40 -15.11
C GLU A 279 5.95 -17.28 -14.11
N ALA A 280 5.34 -16.17 -14.55
CA ALA A 280 5.18 -14.97 -13.75
C ALA A 280 3.70 -14.60 -13.54
N LEU A 281 3.38 -14.21 -12.31
CA LEU A 281 2.08 -13.69 -11.87
C LEU A 281 2.25 -12.29 -11.30
N ALA A 282 1.51 -11.33 -11.86
CA ALA A 282 1.41 -9.96 -11.38
C ALA A 282 0.07 -9.76 -10.64
N LEU A 283 0.11 -9.22 -9.41
CA LEU A 283 -1.06 -9.02 -8.56
C LEU A 283 -1.34 -7.51 -8.32
N ALA A 284 -2.61 -7.12 -8.44
CA ALA A 284 -3.15 -5.79 -8.13
C ALA A 284 -4.56 -5.88 -7.53
N GLY A 285 -5.16 -4.73 -7.21
CA GLY A 285 -6.42 -4.60 -6.49
C GLY A 285 -6.23 -4.60 -4.97
N GLY A 286 -7.17 -4.02 -4.22
CA GLY A 286 -7.03 -3.82 -2.77
C GLY A 286 -6.76 -5.11 -1.98
N VAL A 287 -7.28 -6.25 -2.44
CA VAL A 287 -7.06 -7.57 -1.80
C VAL A 287 -5.61 -8.03 -1.95
N ALA A 288 -4.90 -7.62 -3.00
CA ALA A 288 -3.49 -7.96 -3.20
C ALA A 288 -2.54 -7.31 -2.17
N LEU A 289 -3.03 -6.40 -1.32
CA LEU A 289 -2.28 -5.93 -0.14
C LEU A 289 -2.23 -6.97 1.01
N ASN A 290 -2.95 -8.09 0.88
CA ASN A 290 -2.95 -9.19 1.84
C ASN A 290 -1.66 -10.03 1.73
N CYS A 291 -0.63 -9.61 2.44
CA CYS A 291 0.70 -10.23 2.38
C CYS A 291 0.73 -11.68 2.88
N VAL A 292 -0.25 -12.10 3.70
CA VAL A 292 -0.39 -13.49 4.16
C VAL A 292 -0.83 -14.38 2.99
N ALA A 293 -1.85 -13.96 2.24
CA ALA A 293 -2.30 -14.66 1.05
C ALA A 293 -1.21 -14.68 -0.03
N ASN A 294 -0.55 -13.54 -0.28
CA ASN A 294 0.53 -13.44 -1.26
C ASN A 294 1.68 -14.42 -0.98
N SER A 295 2.12 -14.56 0.26
CA SER A 295 3.17 -15.53 0.62
C SER A 295 2.75 -16.96 0.37
N LYS A 296 1.50 -17.31 0.67
CA LYS A 296 0.99 -18.65 0.39
C LYS A 296 0.93 -18.91 -1.12
N ILE A 297 0.49 -17.94 -1.91
CA ILE A 297 0.50 -18.01 -3.38
C ILE A 297 1.93 -18.19 -3.89
N ALA A 298 2.90 -17.41 -3.42
CA ALA A 298 4.30 -17.52 -3.85
C ALA A 298 4.95 -18.84 -3.44
N ALA A 299 4.62 -19.38 -2.27
CA ALA A 299 5.24 -20.59 -1.75
C ALA A 299 4.63 -21.89 -2.32
N ARG A 300 3.33 -21.89 -2.60
CA ARG A 300 2.56 -23.11 -2.94
C ARG A 300 1.78 -23.02 -4.25
N GLY A 301 1.77 -21.85 -4.88
CA GLY A 301 1.14 -21.65 -6.18
C GLY A 301 1.99 -22.21 -7.32
N PRO A 302 1.43 -22.25 -8.55
CA PRO A 302 2.10 -22.81 -9.72
C PRO A 302 3.11 -21.84 -10.36
N TYR A 303 3.08 -20.54 -10.02
CA TYR A 303 3.97 -19.55 -10.62
C TYR A 303 5.31 -19.48 -9.89
N ARG A 304 6.38 -19.38 -10.68
CA ARG A 304 7.75 -19.25 -10.18
C ARG A 304 8.05 -17.84 -9.66
N ASN A 305 7.53 -16.84 -10.35
CA ASN A 305 7.72 -15.43 -10.01
C ASN A 305 6.36 -14.83 -9.65
N VAL A 306 6.24 -14.29 -8.45
CA VAL A 306 5.05 -13.55 -8.02
C VAL A 306 5.46 -12.14 -7.69
N TRP A 307 4.90 -11.17 -8.40
CA TRP A 307 5.14 -9.75 -8.19
C TRP A 307 3.83 -9.08 -7.82
N VAL A 308 3.87 -8.22 -6.80
CA VAL A 308 2.70 -7.52 -6.28
C VAL A 308 2.99 -6.03 -6.35
N GLN A 309 2.06 -5.25 -6.90
CA GLN A 309 2.19 -3.80 -7.01
C GLN A 309 2.27 -3.16 -5.59
N PRO A 310 3.34 -2.42 -5.23
CA PRO A 310 3.42 -1.65 -3.98
C PRO A 310 2.20 -0.80 -3.65
N ALA A 311 1.62 -0.15 -4.65
CA ALA A 311 0.38 0.61 -4.54
C ALA A 311 -0.81 -0.18 -5.11
N ALA A 312 -0.97 -1.45 -4.73
CA ALA A 312 -1.96 -2.36 -5.35
C ALA A 312 -3.43 -1.91 -5.23
N GLY A 313 -3.79 -1.10 -4.24
CA GLY A 313 -5.13 -0.53 -4.13
C GLY A 313 -5.42 0.54 -5.18
N ASP A 314 -6.54 1.24 -5.04
CA ASP A 314 -7.06 2.20 -6.05
C ASP A 314 -6.06 3.26 -6.46
N ALA A 315 -5.20 3.72 -5.54
CA ALA A 315 -4.12 4.65 -5.86
C ALA A 315 -3.35 4.21 -7.11
N GLY A 316 -2.93 2.94 -7.18
CA GLY A 316 -2.13 2.39 -8.27
C GLY A 316 -2.82 2.41 -9.63
N THR A 317 -4.15 2.56 -9.68
CA THR A 317 -4.86 2.69 -10.97
C THR A 317 -4.52 3.99 -11.69
N ALA A 318 -4.05 5.04 -10.98
CA ALA A 318 -3.50 6.23 -11.61
C ALA A 318 -2.28 5.88 -12.47
N LEU A 319 -1.31 5.15 -11.89
CA LEU A 319 -0.14 4.66 -12.63
C LEU A 319 -0.56 3.70 -13.75
N GLY A 320 -1.47 2.78 -13.44
CA GLY A 320 -1.95 1.79 -14.40
C GLY A 320 -2.65 2.39 -15.62
N GLY A 321 -3.47 3.42 -15.43
CA GLY A 321 -4.09 4.15 -16.54
C GLY A 321 -3.05 4.75 -17.47
N ALA A 322 -2.03 5.42 -16.91
CA ALA A 322 -0.95 5.99 -17.70
C ALA A 322 -0.12 4.92 -18.45
N LEU A 323 0.22 3.81 -17.77
CA LEU A 323 0.96 2.69 -18.37
C LEU A 323 0.14 1.93 -19.42
N HIS A 324 -1.19 1.91 -19.31
CA HIS A 324 -2.06 1.28 -20.29
C HIS A 324 -1.98 1.98 -21.66
N LEU A 325 -1.87 3.31 -21.66
CA LEU A 325 -1.68 4.10 -22.89
C LEU A 325 -0.22 4.19 -23.32
N ALA A 326 0.74 4.03 -22.41
CA ALA A 326 2.16 4.17 -22.71
C ALA A 326 2.64 3.14 -23.75
N GLU A 327 3.43 3.61 -24.71
CA GLU A 327 4.16 2.74 -25.63
C GLU A 327 5.44 2.23 -24.96
N ASN A 328 5.67 0.92 -25.02
CA ASN A 328 6.87 0.26 -24.48
C ASN A 328 7.26 0.71 -23.06
N PRO A 329 6.36 0.61 -22.06
CA PRO A 329 6.66 1.06 -20.71
C PRO A 329 7.84 0.29 -20.10
N GLU A 330 8.70 1.02 -19.39
CA GLU A 330 9.76 0.42 -18.58
C GLU A 330 9.17 -0.15 -17.27
N PRO A 331 9.68 -1.29 -16.76
CA PRO A 331 9.33 -1.76 -15.43
C PRO A 331 9.60 -0.70 -14.36
N MET A 332 8.76 -0.68 -13.34
CA MET A 332 8.91 0.20 -12.20
C MET A 332 10.17 -0.17 -11.41
N SER A 333 11.12 0.76 -11.33
CA SER A 333 12.44 0.54 -10.69
C SER A 333 12.38 0.49 -9.16
N GLY A 334 11.38 1.12 -8.56
CA GLY A 334 11.22 1.30 -7.12
C GLY A 334 9.92 2.05 -6.80
N ALA A 335 9.59 2.15 -5.52
CA ALA A 335 8.39 2.84 -5.05
C ALA A 335 8.64 4.30 -4.65
N ASP A 336 9.87 4.79 -4.70
CA ASP A 336 10.32 6.15 -4.39
C ASP A 336 9.90 7.17 -5.48
N LEU A 337 8.61 7.21 -5.78
CA LEU A 337 8.00 7.98 -6.88
C LEU A 337 7.39 9.32 -6.44
N GLY A 338 7.33 9.58 -5.13
CA GLY A 338 6.74 10.78 -4.55
C GLY A 338 7.70 11.96 -4.40
N ARG A 339 7.36 12.89 -3.51
CA ARG A 339 8.10 14.13 -3.24
C ARG A 339 9.49 13.86 -2.65
N GLY A 340 10.51 14.49 -3.24
CA GLY A 340 11.84 14.64 -2.66
C GLY A 340 12.09 16.10 -2.27
N TRP A 341 13.03 16.31 -1.35
CA TRP A 341 13.40 17.63 -0.85
C TRP A 341 14.92 17.77 -0.87
N SER A 342 15.43 18.90 -1.34
CA SER A 342 16.85 19.20 -1.29
C SER A 342 17.29 19.62 0.11
N ASP A 343 18.58 19.45 0.39
CA ASP A 343 19.19 19.87 1.65
C ASP A 343 18.96 21.36 1.93
N GLN A 344 18.95 22.19 0.87
CA GLN A 344 18.69 23.62 0.98
C GLN A 344 17.24 23.91 1.40
N GLU A 345 16.26 23.22 0.81
CA GLU A 345 14.85 23.38 1.18
C GLU A 345 14.60 22.90 2.62
N ILE A 346 15.17 21.76 3.01
CA ILE A 346 15.06 21.25 4.37
C ILE A 346 15.70 22.22 5.37
N ARG A 347 16.90 22.72 5.07
CA ARG A 347 17.58 23.71 5.93
C ARG A 347 16.75 24.98 6.09
N ALA A 348 16.15 25.48 4.99
CA ALA A 348 15.28 26.65 5.03
C ALA A 348 14.07 26.41 5.95
N TRP A 349 13.43 25.24 5.88
CA TRP A 349 12.34 24.88 6.79
C TRP A 349 12.77 24.85 8.26
N LEU A 350 13.91 24.25 8.56
CA LEU A 350 14.44 24.18 9.93
C LEU A 350 14.75 25.58 10.49
N GLN A 351 15.34 26.45 9.66
CA GLN A 351 15.67 27.83 10.03
C GLN A 351 14.42 28.69 10.23
N GLU A 352 13.47 28.62 9.30
CA GLU A 352 12.19 29.34 9.38
C GLU A 352 11.40 28.93 10.63
N ALA A 353 11.38 27.64 10.94
CA ALA A 353 10.71 27.12 12.14
C ALA A 353 11.47 27.39 13.45
N GLY A 354 12.70 27.92 13.39
CA GLY A 354 13.55 28.14 14.56
C GLY A 354 13.93 26.85 15.29
N VAL A 355 14.00 25.72 14.58
CA VAL A 355 14.29 24.41 15.16
C VAL A 355 15.80 24.22 15.24
N PRO A 356 16.38 23.93 16.42
CA PRO A 356 17.80 23.64 16.54
C PRO A 356 18.13 22.31 15.86
N TYR A 357 19.17 22.29 15.03
CA TYR A 357 19.60 21.10 14.29
C TYR A 357 21.12 20.93 14.28
N GLU A 358 21.54 19.69 14.08
CA GLU A 358 22.92 19.26 13.86
C GLU A 358 23.08 18.79 12.41
N GLU A 359 24.30 18.89 11.86
CA GLU A 359 24.66 18.34 10.54
C GLU A 359 25.87 17.40 10.73
N PRO A 360 25.63 16.13 11.08
CA PRO A 360 26.70 15.17 11.35
C PRO A 360 27.47 14.84 10.06
N SER A 361 28.72 14.41 10.21
CA SER A 361 29.52 13.96 9.06
C SER A 361 28.95 12.71 8.38
N ASP A 362 28.22 11.89 9.13
CA ASP A 362 27.45 10.76 8.59
C ASP A 362 26.13 10.59 9.36
N ILE A 363 25.02 10.85 8.67
CA ILE A 363 23.66 10.71 9.23
C ILE A 363 23.31 9.25 9.53
N ALA A 364 23.85 8.28 8.75
CA ALA A 364 23.60 6.87 8.98
C ALA A 364 24.21 6.40 10.31
N GLU A 365 25.44 6.83 10.61
CA GLU A 365 26.11 6.57 11.89
C GLU A 365 25.37 7.21 13.06
N ALA A 366 24.96 8.47 12.93
CA ALA A 366 24.22 9.17 13.97
C ALA A 366 22.88 8.48 14.30
N VAL A 367 22.17 7.99 13.28
CA VAL A 367 20.92 7.25 13.45
C VAL A 367 21.17 5.85 14.03
N ALA A 368 22.16 5.11 13.53
CA ALA A 368 22.52 3.80 14.06
C ALA A 368 22.92 3.87 15.54
N GLU A 369 23.62 4.92 15.95
CA GLU A 369 23.97 5.19 17.35
C GLU A 369 22.74 5.42 18.23
N GLU A 370 21.78 6.23 17.75
CA GLU A 370 20.54 6.50 18.48
C GLU A 370 19.69 5.22 18.63
N LEU A 371 19.55 4.45 17.54
CA LEU A 371 18.86 3.17 17.56
C LEU A 371 19.53 2.17 18.52
N ALA A 372 20.87 2.11 18.53
CA ALA A 372 21.61 1.24 19.45
C ALA A 372 21.41 1.62 20.93
N ARG A 373 21.09 2.89 21.22
CA ARG A 373 20.69 3.39 22.54
C ARG A 373 19.21 3.21 22.84
N ASP A 374 18.49 2.48 22.00
CA ASP A 374 17.04 2.25 22.09
C ASP A 374 16.19 3.51 21.87
N GLY A 375 16.73 4.49 21.14
CA GLY A 375 15.98 5.65 20.68
C GLY A 375 15.01 5.30 19.53
N VAL A 376 13.87 5.98 19.46
CA VAL A 376 12.96 5.94 18.31
C VAL A 376 13.33 7.08 17.38
N VAL A 377 13.56 6.76 16.11
CA VAL A 377 14.01 7.69 15.09
C VAL A 377 12.92 7.92 14.05
N ALA A 378 12.55 9.18 13.82
CA ALA A 378 11.83 9.58 12.62
C ALA A 378 12.84 9.77 11.49
N TRP A 379 12.68 9.00 10.43
CA TRP A 379 13.56 8.95 9.27
C TRP A 379 12.83 9.54 8.05
N PHE A 380 13.31 10.68 7.57
CA PHE A 380 12.79 11.42 6.42
C PHE A 380 13.91 11.62 5.41
N GLN A 381 13.98 10.76 4.39
CA GLN A 381 15.07 10.76 3.40
C GLN A 381 14.56 10.61 1.98
N GLY A 382 15.24 11.23 1.02
CA GLY A 382 14.96 11.08 -0.42
C GLY A 382 13.51 11.32 -0.83
N ARG A 383 13.12 10.72 -1.96
CA ARG A 383 11.75 10.72 -2.45
C ARG A 383 10.86 9.83 -1.59
N SER A 384 9.61 10.21 -1.38
CA SER A 384 8.65 9.40 -0.63
C SER A 384 8.15 8.20 -1.43
N GLU A 385 7.73 7.18 -0.69
CA GLU A 385 7.16 5.95 -1.22
C GLU A 385 5.73 6.16 -1.74
N TYR A 386 5.42 5.53 -2.87
CA TYR A 386 4.08 5.42 -3.44
C TYR A 386 3.40 4.13 -2.98
N GLY A 387 2.23 4.27 -2.34
CA GLY A 387 1.52 3.17 -1.70
C GLY A 387 1.54 3.25 -0.17
N PRO A 388 0.92 2.27 0.51
CA PRO A 388 0.58 2.39 1.93
C PRO A 388 1.71 1.98 2.89
N ARG A 389 2.88 1.58 2.38
CA ARG A 389 4.01 1.08 3.19
C ARG A 389 5.14 2.09 3.19
N ALA A 390 5.68 2.38 4.37
CA ALA A 390 6.98 3.02 4.48
C ALA A 390 8.07 1.99 4.21
N LEU A 391 8.97 2.33 3.30
CA LEU A 391 10.02 1.47 2.78
C LEU A 391 11.39 2.14 2.95
N GLY A 392 11.61 2.84 4.06
CA GLY A 392 12.90 3.44 4.36
C GLY A 392 13.07 4.88 3.88
N HIS A 393 12.00 5.60 3.52
CA HIS A 393 12.06 7.02 3.15
C HIS A 393 11.22 7.90 4.08
N ARG A 394 10.05 7.42 4.52
CA ARG A 394 9.19 8.10 5.52
C ARG A 394 8.86 7.13 6.66
N SER A 395 9.87 6.82 7.46
CA SER A 395 9.84 5.69 8.41
C SER A 395 10.00 6.12 9.86
N LEU A 396 9.35 5.41 10.78
CA LEU A 396 9.72 5.36 12.19
C LEU A 396 10.55 4.10 12.41
N LEU A 397 11.76 4.30 12.91
CA LEU A 397 12.74 3.26 13.16
C LEU A 397 12.91 3.03 14.66
N ALA A 398 13.15 1.78 15.05
CA ALA A 398 13.40 1.40 16.44
C ALA A 398 14.28 0.15 16.53
N HIS A 399 14.84 -0.10 17.72
CA HIS A 399 15.65 -1.26 18.02
C HIS A 399 14.78 -2.55 18.04
N PRO A 400 15.09 -3.61 17.28
CA PRO A 400 14.26 -4.81 17.19
C PRO A 400 14.42 -5.76 18.39
N GLY A 401 15.55 -5.68 19.09
CA GLY A 401 15.89 -6.52 20.25
C GLY A 401 15.14 -6.20 21.55
N ARG A 402 14.19 -5.26 21.54
CA ARG A 402 13.37 -4.86 22.71
C ARG A 402 11.91 -5.10 22.40
N ALA A 403 11.26 -6.05 23.08
CA ALA A 403 9.87 -6.38 22.80
C ALA A 403 8.93 -5.18 23.03
N GLU A 404 9.28 -4.32 23.99
CA GLU A 404 8.55 -3.11 24.38
C GLU A 404 8.47 -2.08 23.25
N ASN A 405 9.36 -2.15 22.25
CA ASN A 405 9.33 -1.22 21.12
C ASN A 405 8.10 -1.43 20.22
N LEU A 406 7.52 -2.63 20.18
CA LEU A 406 6.24 -2.86 19.50
C LEU A 406 5.14 -1.99 20.14
N GLU A 407 4.99 -2.07 21.46
CA GLU A 407 4.01 -1.28 22.22
C GLU A 407 4.31 0.22 22.14
N ARG A 408 5.58 0.61 22.26
CA ARG A 408 6.01 2.01 22.18
C ARG A 408 5.63 2.63 20.83
N LEU A 409 5.89 1.94 19.72
CA LEU A 409 5.50 2.39 18.39
C LEU A 409 3.97 2.39 18.21
N ASN A 410 3.26 1.41 18.75
CA ASN A 410 1.79 1.39 18.70
C ASN A 410 1.17 2.55 19.50
N ARG A 411 1.76 2.94 20.64
CA ARG A 411 1.37 4.14 21.40
C ARG A 411 1.63 5.43 20.62
N VAL A 412 2.80 5.59 19.99
CA VAL A 412 3.09 6.75 19.10
C VAL A 412 2.02 6.91 18.03
N LYS A 413 1.52 5.79 17.52
CA LYS A 413 0.53 5.74 16.43
C LYS A 413 -0.93 5.69 16.91
N GLY A 414 -1.17 5.74 18.23
CA GLY A 414 -2.49 5.68 18.85
C GLY A 414 -3.37 4.54 18.31
N ARG A 415 -2.78 3.36 18.09
CA ARG A 415 -3.43 2.19 17.45
C ARG A 415 -3.38 0.96 18.36
N GLU A 416 -4.16 -0.05 18.01
CA GLU A 416 -4.34 -1.29 18.78
C GLU A 416 -3.01 -2.06 18.99
N GLU A 417 -2.86 -2.71 20.15
CA GLU A 417 -1.60 -3.36 20.59
C GLU A 417 -1.15 -4.52 19.69
N PHE A 418 -2.09 -5.21 19.04
CA PHE A 418 -1.80 -6.36 18.17
C PHE A 418 -1.27 -5.96 16.77
N ARG A 419 -1.10 -4.67 16.49
CA ARG A 419 -0.64 -4.20 15.17
C ARG A 419 0.85 -4.47 15.00
N PRO A 420 1.26 -5.32 14.03
CA PRO A 420 2.66 -5.65 13.84
C PRO A 420 3.45 -4.47 13.25
N VAL A 421 4.78 -4.59 13.36
CA VAL A 421 5.80 -3.77 12.68
C VAL A 421 6.68 -4.69 11.84
N ALA A 422 7.42 -4.13 10.89
CA ALA A 422 8.18 -4.90 9.91
C ALA A 422 9.68 -4.81 10.20
N PRO A 423 10.47 -5.88 10.02
CA PRO A 423 11.93 -5.76 9.96
C PRO A 423 12.38 -5.27 8.59
N MET A 424 13.35 -4.36 8.61
CA MET A 424 14.14 -3.97 7.44
C MET A 424 15.53 -4.59 7.56
N VAL A 425 15.98 -5.26 6.49
CA VAL A 425 17.21 -6.07 6.46
C VAL A 425 17.94 -5.89 5.13
N LEU A 426 19.27 -5.99 5.12
CA LEU A 426 20.03 -6.04 3.86
C LEU A 426 19.63 -7.29 3.06
N ALA A 427 19.45 -7.13 1.74
CA ALA A 427 19.02 -8.21 0.85
C ALA A 427 19.94 -9.44 0.93
N GLU A 428 21.26 -9.22 1.03
CA GLU A 428 22.26 -10.28 1.17
C GLU A 428 22.18 -11.04 2.49
N ARG A 429 21.71 -10.40 3.57
CA ARG A 429 21.55 -11.03 4.90
C ARG A 429 20.20 -11.70 5.08
N ALA A 430 19.18 -11.33 4.31
CA ALA A 430 17.80 -11.75 4.51
C ALA A 430 17.61 -13.28 4.62
N HIS A 431 18.31 -14.05 3.78
CA HIS A 431 18.24 -15.52 3.75
C HIS A 431 18.75 -16.20 5.03
N GLU A 432 19.51 -15.51 5.88
CA GLU A 432 19.99 -16.04 7.16
C GLU A 432 18.93 -15.98 8.28
N LEU A 433 17.89 -15.17 8.08
CA LEU A 433 16.86 -14.85 9.07
C LEU A 433 15.47 -15.32 8.63
N PHE A 434 15.19 -15.27 7.34
CA PHE A 434 13.84 -15.38 6.79
C PHE A 434 13.75 -16.48 5.73
N SER A 435 12.68 -17.27 5.80
CA SER A 435 12.35 -18.33 4.82
C SER A 435 10.86 -18.37 4.50
N GLY A 436 10.44 -19.27 3.60
CA GLY A 436 9.01 -19.50 3.32
C GLY A 436 8.33 -18.46 2.42
N GLY A 437 8.94 -17.31 2.17
CA GLY A 437 8.49 -16.30 1.21
C GLY A 437 9.56 -15.98 0.16
N PRO A 438 9.21 -15.24 -0.91
CA PRO A 438 10.15 -14.86 -1.96
C PRO A 438 11.22 -13.89 -1.44
N LEU A 439 12.44 -14.02 -1.97
CA LEU A 439 13.54 -13.09 -1.77
C LEU A 439 14.09 -12.66 -3.14
N PRO A 440 14.37 -11.36 -3.37
CA PRO A 440 14.15 -10.24 -2.44
C PRO A 440 12.66 -9.92 -2.19
N SER A 441 12.36 -9.20 -1.11
CA SER A 441 11.03 -8.70 -0.74
C SER A 441 11.10 -7.21 -0.39
N PRO A 442 11.25 -6.32 -1.39
CA PRO A 442 11.52 -4.90 -1.15
C PRO A 442 10.30 -4.09 -0.68
N TYR A 443 9.09 -4.63 -0.80
CA TYR A 443 7.85 -3.84 -0.67
C TYR A 443 6.96 -4.21 0.53
N MET A 444 7.41 -5.12 1.40
CA MET A 444 6.61 -5.63 2.53
C MET A 444 5.25 -6.22 2.11
N LEU A 445 5.20 -6.87 0.95
CA LEU A 445 4.00 -7.52 0.38
C LEU A 445 3.97 -9.03 0.60
N PHE A 446 4.96 -9.57 1.32
CA PHE A 446 5.09 -10.96 1.70
C PHE A 446 5.45 -11.08 3.19
N VAL A 447 4.94 -12.11 3.84
CA VAL A 447 5.41 -12.63 5.13
C VAL A 447 6.38 -13.80 4.96
N HIS A 448 7.27 -13.96 5.93
CA HIS A 448 8.32 -14.98 5.97
C HIS A 448 8.40 -15.60 7.36
N ASP A 449 8.78 -16.87 7.42
CA ASP A 449 9.11 -17.52 8.69
C ASP A 449 10.41 -16.94 9.25
N VAL A 450 10.43 -16.61 10.53
CA VAL A 450 11.64 -16.19 11.23
C VAL A 450 12.37 -17.41 11.76
N ALA A 451 13.65 -17.56 11.40
CA ALA A 451 14.49 -18.65 11.86
C ALA A 451 14.61 -18.66 13.40
N ASP A 452 14.49 -19.83 14.01
CA ASP A 452 14.34 -19.99 15.47
C ASP A 452 15.42 -19.24 16.29
N ARG A 453 16.68 -19.29 15.84
CA ARG A 453 17.82 -18.62 16.49
C ARG A 453 17.69 -17.09 16.58
N TRP A 454 16.80 -16.49 15.79
CA TRP A 454 16.58 -15.04 15.73
C TRP A 454 15.33 -14.60 16.48
N ARG A 455 14.35 -15.49 16.71
CA ARG A 455 13.04 -15.10 17.30
C ARG A 455 13.18 -14.33 18.61
N ASP A 456 14.03 -14.81 19.51
CA ASP A 456 14.27 -14.17 20.81
C ASP A 456 15.22 -12.96 20.73
N ARG A 457 15.97 -12.82 19.63
CA ARG A 457 16.94 -11.73 19.42
C ARG A 457 16.31 -10.49 18.80
N ILE A 458 15.21 -10.65 18.06
CA ILE A 458 14.48 -9.58 17.38
C ILE A 458 12.97 -9.59 17.71
N PRO A 459 12.56 -9.74 18.98
CA PRO A 459 11.18 -10.01 19.36
C PRO A 459 10.19 -8.91 18.93
N ALA A 460 10.63 -7.65 18.73
CA ALA A 460 9.75 -6.55 18.35
C ALA A 460 9.10 -6.72 16.96
N VAL A 461 9.73 -7.49 16.07
CA VAL A 461 9.32 -7.66 14.66
C VAL A 461 8.79 -9.06 14.34
N VAL A 462 8.72 -9.93 15.35
CA VAL A 462 8.23 -11.31 15.21
C VAL A 462 6.75 -11.33 15.56
N HIS A 463 5.93 -11.78 14.63
CA HIS A 463 4.50 -11.99 14.84
C HIS A 463 4.24 -13.16 15.80
N VAL A 464 3.03 -13.23 16.35
CA VAL A 464 2.63 -14.28 17.30
C VAL A 464 2.72 -15.71 16.74
N ASP A 465 2.69 -15.87 15.42
CA ASP A 465 2.84 -17.15 14.72
C ASP A 465 4.30 -17.46 14.29
N GLY A 466 5.27 -16.63 14.70
CA GLY A 466 6.69 -16.81 14.37
C GLY A 466 7.07 -16.29 12.98
N THR A 467 6.17 -15.60 12.29
CA THR A 467 6.45 -14.96 10.99
C THR A 467 6.85 -13.49 11.15
N ALA A 468 7.32 -12.86 10.08
CA ALA A 468 7.51 -11.42 9.97
C ALA A 468 7.22 -10.94 8.55
N ARG A 469 6.72 -9.72 8.40
CA ARG A 469 6.52 -9.08 7.10
C ARG A 469 7.72 -8.19 6.78
N ILE A 470 8.60 -8.63 5.89
CA ILE A 470 9.94 -8.05 5.78
C ILE A 470 10.08 -7.03 4.65
N GLN A 471 11.05 -6.13 4.81
CA GLN A 471 11.62 -5.32 3.74
C GLN A 471 13.09 -5.71 3.53
N THR A 472 13.44 -6.16 2.33
CA THR A 472 14.84 -6.29 1.91
C THR A 472 15.35 -5.01 1.27
N VAL A 473 16.56 -4.59 1.64
CA VAL A 473 17.22 -3.38 1.13
C VAL A 473 18.42 -3.79 0.29
N ASP A 474 18.42 -3.41 -0.99
CA ASP A 474 19.58 -3.57 -1.86
C ASP A 474 20.56 -2.40 -1.65
N ALA A 475 21.81 -2.69 -1.32
CA ALA A 475 22.79 -1.66 -0.97
C ALA A 475 23.20 -0.76 -2.15
N ARG A 476 22.96 -1.17 -3.39
CA ARG A 476 23.24 -0.35 -4.58
C ARG A 476 22.09 0.61 -4.86
N GLN A 477 20.86 0.20 -4.60
CA GLN A 477 19.66 1.03 -4.76
C GLN A 477 19.50 2.00 -3.59
N GLU A 478 19.70 1.53 -2.36
CA GLU A 478 19.46 2.27 -1.12
C GLU A 478 20.73 2.37 -0.25
N PRO A 479 21.80 3.03 -0.73
CA PRO A 479 23.10 3.03 -0.06
C PRO A 479 23.07 3.70 1.32
N LEU A 480 22.21 4.70 1.52
CA LEU A 480 22.10 5.38 2.82
C LEU A 480 21.44 4.48 3.87
N VAL A 481 20.33 3.82 3.51
CA VAL A 481 19.63 2.88 4.39
C VAL A 481 20.53 1.68 4.68
N ALA A 482 21.24 1.18 3.67
CA ALA A 482 22.15 0.06 3.82
C ALA A 482 23.32 0.36 4.78
N ARG A 483 23.90 1.57 4.71
CA ARG A 483 24.90 2.02 5.70
C ARG A 483 24.30 2.07 7.10
N MET A 484 23.12 2.65 7.28
CA MET A 484 22.46 2.71 8.59
C MET A 484 22.23 1.32 9.19
N LEU A 485 21.77 0.36 8.38
CA LEU A 485 21.60 -1.04 8.80
C LEU A 485 22.93 -1.69 9.19
N SER A 486 23.99 -1.48 8.40
CA SER A 486 25.32 -2.04 8.66
C SER A 486 25.93 -1.48 9.95
N SER A 487 25.91 -0.15 10.11
CA SER A 487 26.39 0.52 11.31
C SER A 487 25.60 0.12 12.56
N PHE A 488 24.29 -0.12 12.42
CA PHE A 488 23.46 -0.64 13.52
C PHE A 488 23.85 -2.08 13.89
N GLU A 489 24.07 -2.94 12.88
CA GLU A 489 24.51 -4.32 13.10
C GLU A 489 25.88 -4.38 13.79
N GLU A 490 26.84 -3.56 13.37
CA GLU A 490 28.17 -3.49 14.00
C GLU A 490 28.09 -3.14 15.49
N ARG A 491 27.13 -2.29 15.87
CA ARG A 491 26.95 -1.83 17.26
C ARG A 491 26.18 -2.82 18.13
N THR A 492 25.27 -3.59 17.56
CA THR A 492 24.28 -4.39 18.32
C THR A 492 24.37 -5.89 18.07
N GLY A 493 25.03 -6.30 16.98
CA GLY A 493 25.03 -7.66 16.46
C GLY A 493 23.70 -8.11 15.87
N LEU A 494 22.76 -7.18 15.61
CA LEU A 494 21.43 -7.46 15.05
C LEU A 494 21.34 -6.94 13.60
N PRO A 495 21.06 -7.80 12.61
CA PRO A 495 21.11 -7.45 11.19
C PRO A 495 19.82 -6.79 10.68
N VAL A 496 18.91 -6.37 11.56
CA VAL A 496 17.62 -5.77 11.19
C VAL A 496 17.34 -4.53 12.03
N VAL A 497 16.51 -3.64 11.49
CA VAL A 497 15.94 -2.50 12.22
C VAL A 497 14.42 -2.54 12.07
N VAL A 498 13.67 -2.15 13.10
CA VAL A 498 12.21 -2.02 13.00
C VAL A 498 11.89 -0.91 12.00
N ASN A 499 10.96 -1.13 11.09
CA ASN A 499 10.38 -0.13 10.21
C ASN A 499 8.84 -0.12 10.34
N THR A 500 8.27 1.07 10.52
CA THR A 500 6.83 1.35 10.40
C THR A 500 6.62 2.74 9.81
N SER A 501 5.44 3.04 9.29
CA SER A 501 5.19 4.35 8.66
C SER A 501 5.36 5.53 9.63
N LEU A 502 6.00 6.60 9.14
CA LEU A 502 6.12 7.87 9.85
C LEU A 502 4.81 8.64 9.77
N ASN A 503 3.96 8.41 10.76
CA ASN A 503 2.71 9.12 10.99
C ASN A 503 2.21 8.91 12.42
N THR A 504 1.25 9.73 12.82
CA THR A 504 0.47 9.59 14.05
C THR A 504 -0.95 9.09 13.75
N ALA A 505 -1.72 8.81 14.80
CA ALA A 505 -3.06 8.24 14.70
C ALA A 505 -3.97 9.02 13.74
N GLY A 506 -4.57 8.34 12.77
CA GLY A 506 -5.52 8.94 11.83
C GLY A 506 -4.92 9.88 10.78
N ARG A 507 -3.59 10.08 10.77
CA ARG A 507 -2.90 10.92 9.79
C ARG A 507 -2.24 10.05 8.69
N PRO A 508 -2.20 10.52 7.44
CA PRO A 508 -1.41 9.87 6.39
C PRO A 508 0.09 9.97 6.68
N MET A 509 0.89 9.16 6.00
CA MET A 509 2.36 9.23 6.08
C MET A 509 2.84 10.66 5.82
N VAL A 510 3.81 11.15 6.60
CA VAL A 510 4.40 12.48 6.38
C VAL A 510 5.07 12.55 5.01
N ASP A 511 5.06 13.72 4.40
CA ASP A 511 5.63 13.90 3.06
C ASP A 511 6.30 15.27 2.87
N ASP A 512 5.91 16.26 3.66
CA ASP A 512 6.53 17.59 3.74
C ASP A 512 7.44 17.72 4.99
N PRO A 513 8.58 18.44 4.96
CA PRO A 513 9.39 18.76 6.14
C PRO A 513 8.56 19.34 7.28
N ARG A 514 7.56 20.16 6.97
CA ARG A 514 6.61 20.67 7.97
C ARG A 514 5.83 19.54 8.65
N ASP A 515 5.32 18.58 7.88
CA ASP A 515 4.63 17.41 8.45
C ASP A 515 5.55 16.58 9.35
N ALA A 516 6.83 16.43 8.96
CA ALA A 516 7.82 15.71 9.75
C ALA A 516 8.09 16.43 11.09
N LEU A 517 8.21 17.76 11.07
CA LEU A 517 8.37 18.58 12.27
C LEU A 517 7.12 18.54 13.17
N GLU A 518 5.91 18.63 12.60
CA GLU A 518 4.65 18.50 13.35
C GLU A 518 4.52 17.11 13.99
N CYS A 519 4.84 16.05 13.24
CA CYS A 519 4.86 14.68 13.75
C CYS A 519 5.90 14.52 14.86
N PHE A 520 7.13 14.99 14.66
CA PHE A 520 8.19 14.93 15.65
C PHE A 520 7.85 15.71 16.92
N GLY A 521 7.28 16.91 16.78
CA GLY A 521 6.90 17.73 17.92
C GLY A 521 5.77 17.15 18.76
N SER A 522 4.83 16.43 18.13
CA SER A 522 3.65 15.86 18.80
C SER A 522 3.79 14.41 19.28
N ALA A 523 4.81 13.67 18.82
CA ALA A 523 5.04 12.28 19.20
C ALA A 523 6.30 12.09 20.05
N PRO A 524 6.36 11.09 20.96
CA PRO A 524 7.55 10.78 21.76
C PRO A 524 8.64 10.06 20.95
N VAL A 525 9.20 10.77 19.97
CA VAL A 525 10.30 10.36 19.09
C VAL A 525 11.56 11.10 19.55
N ASP A 526 12.68 10.38 19.69
CA ASP A 526 13.91 10.92 20.29
C ASP A 526 14.74 11.74 19.30
N LEU A 527 14.73 11.33 18.03
CA LEU A 527 15.54 11.93 16.98
C LEU A 527 14.77 12.00 15.66
N LEU A 528 14.81 13.14 14.99
CA LEU A 528 14.37 13.31 13.61
C LEU A 528 15.61 13.43 12.73
N ALA A 529 15.84 12.45 11.85
CA ALA A 529 16.81 12.51 10.78
C ALA A 529 16.10 12.96 9.50
N ILE A 530 16.40 14.16 9.04
CA ILE A 530 15.74 14.81 7.90
C ILE A 530 16.78 15.35 6.92
N GLY A 531 16.91 14.71 5.75
CA GLY A 531 18.05 14.96 4.87
C GLY A 531 19.37 14.74 5.60
N PRO A 532 20.37 15.65 5.48
CA PRO A 532 21.63 15.54 6.19
C PRO A 532 21.55 16.03 7.65
N PHE A 533 20.38 16.47 8.12
CA PHE A 533 20.23 17.11 9.43
C PHE A 533 19.64 16.16 10.46
N VAL A 534 19.99 16.42 11.72
CA VAL A 534 19.39 15.77 12.89
C VAL A 534 18.82 16.79 13.86
N VAL A 535 17.60 16.53 14.31
CA VAL A 535 16.95 17.28 15.39
C VAL A 535 16.78 16.34 16.57
N ARG A 536 17.39 16.68 17.70
CA ARG A 536 17.32 15.88 18.93
C ARG A 536 16.24 16.42 19.85
N ARG A 537 15.36 15.54 20.34
CA ARG A 537 14.22 15.94 21.18
C ARG A 537 14.67 16.66 22.45
N GLY A 538 15.71 16.16 23.11
CA GLY A 538 16.25 16.74 24.33
C GLY A 538 16.78 18.16 24.15
N VAL A 539 17.26 18.52 22.96
CA VAL A 539 17.71 19.88 22.63
C VAL A 539 16.51 20.76 22.27
N MET A 540 15.62 20.27 21.42
CA MET A 540 14.44 21.03 20.95
C MET A 540 13.47 21.39 22.09
N PHE A 541 13.28 20.50 23.06
CA PHE A 541 12.35 20.70 24.18
C PHE A 541 13.05 20.85 25.54
N GLY A 542 14.38 20.85 25.57
CA GLY A 542 15.15 21.16 26.76
C GLY A 542 14.92 22.62 27.16
N ARG A 543 14.71 22.87 28.46
CA ARG A 543 14.80 24.25 28.98
C ARG A 543 16.27 24.63 28.99
N ALA A 544 16.60 25.73 28.31
CA ALA A 544 17.92 26.35 28.32
C ALA A 544 18.36 26.71 29.75
#